data_AF-A0A2D6X9H4-F1
#
_entry.id   AF-A0A2D6X9H4-F1
#
_cell.length_a   1.000
_cell.length_b   1.000
_cell.length_c   1.000
_cell.angle_alpha   90.00
_cell.angle_beta   90.00
_cell.angle_gamma   90.00
#
_symmetry.space_group_name_H-M   'P 1'
#
loop_
_entity.id
_entity.type
_entity.pdbx_description
1 polymer ?
#
loop_
_entity_poly.entity_id
_entity_poly.type
_entity_poly.pdbx_seq_one_letter_code
_entity_poly.pdbx_strand_id
1 'polypeptide(L)'
;MGEETKRNVRLVSAPEPISTKKLQDEIISLEPSTVLEMFELELGRFSGKSFRFHPGTVFKGNLVFDEKVYHALPIEVDQFEVKGDGSLPRPHLRVSNVDGVISNIMEGYDDFVGLKIKRIRTFLKFIDSKNFRHEENPFGAPDPTARFPDDIYVINQKVAENKNLVEFELVSPLEMDTVKLPGRQIISNYCTWVYRGNGCHYGNSFVRPPKKFFPSDSLQARGDPIADEKDKEFVSTKGYGFSTEGNATWQDDFTTPFVDSGIYNRTGVYSSGDYVRIGSAESQEVTMFFVAKPTGYAVTSDGGSDFFNISGSDPRIDTENWVRDQCSKTLSGCMLRFGSCNAGLPFGGFPGTDRFKF
;
A
#
# COMPACT_ATOMS: atom_id res chain seq x y z
N MET A 1 23.84 1.56 -29.37
CA MET A 1 24.23 1.83 -27.96
C MET A 1 23.23 2.81 -27.38
N GLY A 2 22.10 2.30 -26.90
CA GLY A 2 21.05 3.10 -26.25
C GLY A 2 21.12 2.82 -24.76
N GLU A 3 21.37 3.87 -23.99
CA GLU A 3 21.61 3.85 -22.55
C GLU A 3 20.26 3.79 -21.82
N GLU A 4 19.93 2.64 -21.21
CA GLU A 4 18.71 2.46 -20.42
C GLU A 4 18.81 3.26 -19.12
N THR A 5 18.06 4.36 -19.06
CA THR A 5 17.87 5.14 -17.85
C THR A 5 17.00 4.35 -16.86
N LYS A 6 17.64 3.64 -15.92
CA LYS A 6 16.96 3.03 -14.77
C LYS A 6 16.27 4.12 -13.95
N ARG A 7 14.94 4.21 -14.05
CA ARG A 7 14.14 5.02 -13.12
C ARG A 7 14.18 4.36 -11.75
N ASN A 8 15.02 4.89 -10.87
CA ASN A 8 15.03 4.56 -9.45
C ASN A 8 13.64 4.83 -8.87
N VAL A 9 12.89 3.77 -8.58
CA VAL A 9 11.75 3.83 -7.67
C VAL A 9 12.33 4.14 -6.30
N ARG A 10 12.24 5.40 -5.88
CA ARG A 10 12.52 5.79 -4.50
C ARG A 10 11.54 5.01 -3.62
N LEU A 11 12.03 3.97 -2.95
CA LEU A 11 11.41 3.48 -1.72
C LEU A 11 11.33 4.70 -0.81
N VAL A 12 10.13 5.23 -0.60
CA VAL A 12 9.91 6.22 0.45
C VAL A 12 10.24 5.47 1.74
N SER A 13 11.41 5.77 2.31
CA SER A 13 11.81 5.26 3.61
C SER A 13 10.65 5.46 4.58
N ALA A 14 10.25 4.39 5.27
CA ALA A 14 9.29 4.52 6.35
C ALA A 14 9.77 5.66 7.28
N PRO A 15 8.89 6.57 7.72
CA PRO A 15 9.29 7.68 8.58
C PRO A 15 10.02 7.10 9.80
N GLU A 16 11.14 7.72 10.20
CA GLU A 16 11.88 7.28 11.38
C GLU A 16 10.94 7.22 12.59
N PRO A 17 11.01 6.15 13.40
CA PRO A 17 10.13 5.99 14.54
C PRO A 17 10.34 7.13 15.54
N ILE A 18 9.25 7.71 16.03
CA ILE A 18 9.25 8.78 17.04
C ILE A 18 9.94 8.25 18.30
N SER A 19 10.98 8.95 18.76
CA SER A 19 11.76 8.60 19.96
C SER A 19 11.06 9.12 21.21
N THR A 20 10.36 8.23 21.92
CA THR A 20 9.58 8.60 23.12
C THR A 20 10.44 8.82 24.36
N LYS A 21 11.68 8.30 24.40
CA LYS A 21 12.51 8.33 25.60
C LYS A 21 12.91 9.75 26.01
N LYS A 22 13.51 10.51 25.09
CA LYS A 22 13.94 11.90 25.36
C LYS A 22 12.76 12.81 25.68
N LEU A 23 11.60 12.55 25.07
CA LEU A 23 10.37 13.26 25.36
C LEU A 23 9.90 12.98 26.80
N GLN A 24 9.90 11.72 27.23
CA GLN A 24 9.53 11.33 28.60
C GLN A 24 10.47 11.94 29.65
N ASP A 25 11.78 11.92 29.39
CA ASP A 25 12.78 12.50 30.27
C ASP A 25 12.53 14.02 30.47
N GLU A 26 12.16 14.74 29.41
CA GLU A 26 11.83 16.16 29.48
C GLU A 26 10.51 16.42 30.21
N ILE A 27 9.49 15.57 30.04
CA ILE A 27 8.20 15.69 30.76
C ILE A 27 8.38 15.61 32.29
N ILE A 28 9.31 14.78 32.76
CA ILE A 28 9.57 14.54 34.19
C ILE A 28 10.63 15.51 34.73
N SER A 29 11.27 16.29 33.87
CA SER A 29 12.28 17.28 34.25
C SER A 29 11.73 18.30 35.26
N LEU A 30 12.60 18.78 36.15
CA LEU A 30 12.26 19.84 37.11
C LEU A 30 12.01 21.19 36.42
N GLU A 31 12.65 21.42 35.27
CA GLU A 31 12.51 22.62 34.46
C GLU A 31 12.20 22.22 33.01
N PRO A 32 10.97 21.77 32.72
CA PRO A 32 10.59 21.40 31.38
C PRO A 32 10.51 22.65 30.51
N SER A 33 11.05 22.57 29.29
CA SER A 33 10.93 23.65 28.32
C SER A 33 9.48 23.80 27.81
N THR A 34 9.17 24.92 27.16
CA THR A 34 7.80 25.17 26.65
C THR A 34 7.45 24.20 25.52
N VAL A 35 6.21 23.69 25.52
CA VAL A 35 5.68 22.90 24.41
C VAL A 35 5.29 23.83 23.26
N LEU A 36 5.82 23.53 22.08
CA LEU A 36 5.51 24.20 20.82
C LEU A 36 4.50 23.38 20.04
N GLU A 37 3.55 24.10 19.42
CA GLU A 37 2.53 23.50 18.57
C GLU A 37 2.71 23.96 17.13
N MET A 38 2.67 23.00 16.21
CA MET A 38 2.84 23.20 14.78
C MET A 38 1.76 22.41 14.05
N PHE A 39 1.37 22.90 12.88
CA PHE A 39 0.32 22.31 12.07
C PHE A 39 0.80 22.14 10.63
N GLU A 40 0.50 20.98 10.06
CA GLU A 40 0.67 20.72 8.62
C GLU A 40 -0.71 20.40 8.03
N LEU A 41 -1.16 21.23 7.09
CA LEU A 41 -2.34 20.98 6.27
C LEU A 41 -1.90 20.33 4.96
N GLU A 42 -2.34 19.10 4.70
CA GLU A 42 -1.99 18.35 3.49
C GLU A 42 -2.93 18.74 2.33
N LEU A 43 -2.41 19.43 1.30
CA LEU A 43 -3.17 19.78 0.10
C LEU A 43 -3.06 18.71 -1.00
N GLY A 44 -2.86 17.45 -0.61
CA GLY A 44 -2.54 16.33 -1.50
C GLY A 44 -3.56 16.13 -2.64
N ARG A 45 -4.84 16.41 -2.37
CA ARG A 45 -5.93 16.33 -3.37
C ARG A 45 -5.82 17.36 -4.50
N PHE A 46 -5.13 18.47 -4.26
CA PHE A 46 -5.15 19.63 -5.16
C PHE A 46 -3.77 19.95 -5.75
N SER A 47 -2.75 20.12 -4.91
CA SER A 47 -1.43 20.62 -5.34
C SER A 47 -0.26 19.73 -4.94
N GLY A 48 -0.50 18.67 -4.15
CA GLY A 48 0.55 17.77 -3.66
C GLY A 48 1.51 18.40 -2.65
N LYS A 49 1.26 19.65 -2.23
CA LYS A 49 2.07 20.37 -1.24
C LYS A 49 1.38 20.38 0.13
N SER A 50 2.16 20.58 1.19
CA SER A 50 1.63 20.81 2.54
C SER A 50 1.83 22.26 2.94
N PHE A 51 0.80 22.88 3.52
CA PHE A 51 0.88 24.20 4.12
C PHE A 51 1.22 24.07 5.60
N ARG A 52 2.30 24.74 6.04
CA ARG A 52 2.88 24.57 7.38
C ARG A 52 2.79 25.87 8.16
N PHE A 53 2.19 25.80 9.33
CA PHE A 53 1.93 26.99 10.14
C PHE A 53 1.99 26.69 11.64
N HIS A 54 2.11 27.74 12.45
CA HIS A 54 2.08 27.68 13.91
C HIS A 54 1.36 28.90 14.50
N PRO A 55 0.79 28.81 15.72
CA PRO A 55 -0.04 29.86 16.33
C PRO A 55 0.64 31.21 16.58
N GLY A 56 1.97 31.27 16.59
CA GLY A 56 2.68 32.51 16.89
C GLY A 56 2.73 32.89 18.38
N THR A 57 2.28 32.03 19.29
CA THR A 57 2.17 32.31 20.73
C THR A 57 3.53 32.35 21.44
N VAL A 58 4.40 31.40 21.12
CA VAL A 58 5.76 31.30 21.71
C VAL A 58 6.80 31.96 20.80
N PHE A 59 6.70 31.75 19.49
CA PHE A 59 7.56 32.36 18.47
C PHE A 59 6.79 33.38 17.65
N LYS A 60 7.29 34.60 17.48
CA LYS A 60 6.60 35.63 16.68
C LYS A 60 6.96 35.60 15.19
N GLY A 61 7.92 34.78 14.78
CA GLY A 61 8.42 34.67 13.40
C GLY A 61 8.21 33.28 12.81
N ASN A 62 8.87 33.01 11.68
CA ASN A 62 8.92 31.66 11.14
C ASN A 62 9.66 30.74 12.12
N LEU A 63 9.13 29.53 12.30
CA LEU A 63 9.74 28.46 13.10
C LEU A 63 10.30 27.40 12.16
N VAL A 64 11.51 26.92 12.41
CA VAL A 64 12.14 25.84 11.64
C VAL A 64 12.14 24.57 12.50
N PHE A 65 11.55 23.49 11.98
CA PHE A 65 11.57 22.19 12.65
C PHE A 65 11.71 21.09 11.61
N ASP A 66 12.63 20.15 11.84
CA ASP A 66 12.95 19.09 10.87
C ASP A 66 13.35 19.69 9.50
N GLU A 67 14.14 20.77 9.54
CA GLU A 67 14.53 21.59 8.39
C GLU A 67 13.37 22.21 7.59
N LYS A 68 12.13 22.10 8.07
CA LYS A 68 10.94 22.66 7.43
C LYS A 68 10.55 23.96 8.10
N VAL A 69 10.16 24.93 7.28
CA VAL A 69 9.69 26.24 7.74
C VAL A 69 8.18 26.18 8.01
N TYR A 70 7.80 26.59 9.21
CA TYR A 70 6.43 26.80 9.66
C TYR A 70 6.19 28.31 9.78
N HIS A 71 5.19 28.80 9.07
CA HIS A 71 4.85 30.22 9.06
C HIS A 71 4.01 30.61 10.28
N ALA A 72 4.25 31.79 10.83
CA ALA A 72 3.38 32.32 11.88
C ALA A 72 2.01 32.66 11.28
N LEU A 73 0.98 31.97 11.75
CA LEU A 73 -0.42 32.22 11.39
C LEU A 73 -1.23 32.22 12.69
N PRO A 74 -1.86 33.34 13.08
CA PRO A 74 -2.65 33.38 14.30
C PRO A 74 -3.82 32.39 14.19
N ILE A 75 -3.74 31.34 14.98
CA ILE A 75 -4.75 30.31 15.11
C ILE A 75 -5.07 30.09 16.58
N GLU A 76 -6.32 29.75 16.83
CA GLU A 76 -6.81 29.30 18.13
C GLU A 76 -7.45 27.93 17.89
N VAL A 77 -7.17 26.97 18.78
CA VAL A 77 -7.79 25.65 18.68
C VAL A 77 -8.27 25.23 20.05
N ASP A 78 -9.53 24.81 20.10
CA ASP A 78 -10.16 24.27 21.30
C ASP A 78 -10.45 22.78 21.14
N GLN A 79 -10.88 22.12 22.22
CA GLN A 79 -11.48 20.78 22.19
C GLN A 79 -10.62 19.63 21.59
N PHE A 80 -9.29 19.74 21.67
CA PHE A 80 -8.38 18.61 21.39
C PHE A 80 -8.36 17.53 22.49
N GLU A 81 -9.09 17.73 23.59
CA GLU A 81 -9.06 16.84 24.75
C GLU A 81 -9.80 15.53 24.47
N VAL A 82 -9.11 14.41 24.74
CA VAL A 82 -9.73 13.09 24.76
C VAL A 82 -10.58 12.99 26.02
N LYS A 83 -11.91 12.95 25.85
CA LYS A 83 -12.85 12.82 26.96
C LYS A 83 -12.84 11.39 27.49
N GLY A 84 -13.03 11.24 28.81
CA GLY A 84 -13.09 9.93 29.48
C GLY A 84 -14.37 9.13 29.19
N ASP A 85 -15.33 9.71 28.48
CA ASP A 85 -16.60 9.08 28.08
C ASP A 85 -16.49 8.26 26.78
N GLY A 86 -15.31 8.24 26.15
CA GLY A 86 -15.06 7.50 24.92
C GLY A 86 -15.57 8.19 23.65
N SER A 87 -16.13 9.40 23.75
CA SER A 87 -16.41 10.22 22.58
C SER A 87 -15.10 10.71 21.96
N LEU A 88 -15.04 10.71 20.61
CA LEU A 88 -13.87 11.25 19.92
C LEU A 88 -13.91 12.79 19.96
N PRO A 89 -12.75 13.45 20.12
CA PRO A 89 -12.69 14.91 20.15
C PRO A 89 -13.15 15.51 18.82
N ARG A 90 -13.85 16.63 18.90
CA ARG A 90 -14.25 17.48 17.77
C ARG A 90 -13.69 18.90 17.91
N PRO A 91 -12.40 19.11 17.62
CA PRO A 91 -11.75 20.40 17.78
C PRO A 91 -12.34 21.47 16.85
N HIS A 92 -12.49 22.71 17.32
CA HIS A 92 -12.72 23.86 16.45
C HIS A 92 -11.41 24.60 16.21
N LEU A 93 -10.99 24.64 14.94
CA LEU A 93 -9.82 25.38 14.48
C LEU A 93 -10.28 26.76 13.98
N ARG A 94 -9.88 27.79 14.70
CA ARG A 94 -10.12 29.19 14.37
C ARG A 94 -8.87 29.82 13.79
N VAL A 95 -8.97 30.32 12.57
CA VAL A 95 -7.87 30.92 11.83
C VAL A 95 -8.17 32.39 11.58
N SER A 96 -7.18 33.26 11.83
CA SER A 96 -7.31 34.67 11.49
C SER A 96 -7.44 34.87 9.98
N ASN A 97 -8.44 35.66 9.59
CA ASN A 97 -8.80 35.92 8.20
C ASN A 97 -8.72 37.41 7.84
N VAL A 98 -7.75 38.13 8.39
CA VAL A 98 -7.56 39.56 8.10
C VAL A 98 -7.48 39.77 6.58
N ASP A 99 -8.22 40.74 6.07
CA ASP A 99 -8.36 41.08 4.65
C ASP A 99 -8.87 39.94 3.74
N GLY A 100 -9.50 38.91 4.32
CA GLY A 100 -10.08 37.79 3.56
C GLY A 100 -9.02 36.89 2.92
N VAL A 101 -7.77 36.90 3.40
CA VAL A 101 -6.68 36.10 2.82
C VAL A 101 -6.99 34.61 2.85
N ILE A 102 -7.50 34.09 3.97
CA ILE A 102 -7.85 32.66 4.08
C ILE A 102 -9.06 32.35 3.21
N SER A 103 -10.06 33.23 3.16
CA SER A 103 -11.21 33.12 2.24
C SER A 103 -10.78 32.97 0.79
N ASN A 104 -9.85 33.81 0.32
CA ASN A 104 -9.36 33.76 -1.05
C ASN A 104 -8.55 32.48 -1.32
N ILE A 105 -7.82 31.96 -0.33
CA ILE A 105 -7.12 30.68 -0.48
C ILE A 105 -8.15 29.54 -0.56
N MET A 106 -9.23 29.55 0.25
CA MET A 106 -10.25 28.50 0.26
C MET A 106 -10.98 28.32 -1.07
N GLU A 107 -11.18 29.39 -1.84
CA GLU A 107 -11.92 29.37 -3.12
C GLU A 107 -11.35 28.34 -4.12
N GLY A 108 -10.03 28.06 -4.05
CA GLY A 108 -9.38 27.06 -4.90
C GLY A 108 -9.34 25.63 -4.36
N TYR A 109 -9.81 25.39 -3.13
CA TYR A 109 -9.59 24.13 -2.40
C TYR A 109 -10.84 23.58 -1.70
N ASP A 110 -12.04 23.94 -2.17
CA ASP A 110 -13.33 23.38 -1.68
C ASP A 110 -13.50 23.53 -0.16
N ASP A 111 -13.27 24.76 0.35
CA ASP A 111 -13.29 25.09 1.79
C ASP A 111 -12.39 24.19 2.66
N PHE A 112 -11.38 23.57 2.05
CA PHE A 112 -10.48 22.58 2.64
C PHE A 112 -11.18 21.31 3.18
N VAL A 113 -12.44 21.07 2.83
CA VAL A 113 -13.20 19.92 3.33
C VAL A 113 -12.54 18.60 2.90
N GLY A 114 -12.37 17.69 3.85
CA GLY A 114 -11.72 16.40 3.66
C GLY A 114 -10.19 16.45 3.63
N LEU A 115 -9.58 17.63 3.77
CA LEU A 115 -8.12 17.74 3.90
C LEU A 115 -7.66 17.36 5.31
N LYS A 116 -6.49 16.73 5.36
CA LYS A 116 -5.88 16.28 6.62
C LYS A 116 -5.10 17.41 7.25
N ILE A 117 -5.32 17.62 8.54
CA ILE A 117 -4.51 18.47 9.40
C ILE A 117 -3.75 17.57 10.37
N LYS A 118 -2.45 17.77 10.42
CA LYS A 118 -1.56 17.12 11.36
C LYS A 118 -1.08 18.13 12.39
N ARG A 119 -1.36 17.88 13.66
CA ARG A 119 -0.80 18.65 14.78
C ARG A 119 0.45 17.96 15.29
N ILE A 120 1.54 18.70 15.32
CA ILE A 120 2.85 18.27 15.78
C ILE A 120 3.16 19.06 17.04
N ARG A 121 3.49 18.36 18.12
CA ARG A 121 3.89 18.96 19.40
C ARG A 121 5.27 18.50 19.79
N THR A 122 6.16 19.42 20.13
CA THR A 122 7.52 19.12 20.63
C THR A 122 7.93 20.16 21.66
N PHE A 123 8.98 19.88 22.41
CA PHE A 123 9.55 20.83 23.35
C PHE A 123 10.50 21.81 22.65
N LEU A 124 10.54 23.06 23.12
CA LEU A 124 11.45 24.11 22.64
C LEU A 124 12.91 23.62 22.58
N LYS A 125 13.32 22.75 23.49
CA LYS A 125 14.68 22.19 23.52
C LYS A 125 15.06 21.37 22.29
N PHE A 126 14.11 20.76 21.61
CA PHE A 126 14.37 19.83 20.50
C PHE A 126 14.27 20.48 19.12
N ILE A 127 13.99 21.79 19.03
CA ILE A 127 13.89 22.49 17.74
C ILE A 127 15.26 22.80 17.13
N ASP A 128 15.27 23.04 15.82
CA ASP A 128 16.47 23.37 15.05
C ASP A 128 17.19 24.61 15.59
N SER A 129 18.52 24.57 15.56
CA SER A 129 19.37 25.67 16.03
C SER A 129 19.16 26.98 15.25
N LYS A 130 18.69 26.89 14.00
CA LYS A 130 18.33 28.03 13.13
C LYS A 130 17.29 28.98 13.74
N ASN A 131 16.54 28.54 14.75
CA ASN A 131 15.55 29.38 15.42
C ASN A 131 16.15 30.35 16.44
N PHE A 132 17.41 30.17 16.80
CA PHE A 132 18.07 30.89 17.89
C PHE A 132 19.12 31.86 17.37
N ARG A 133 19.51 32.80 18.24
CA ARG A 133 20.61 33.74 17.92
C ARG A 133 21.89 32.94 17.67
N HIS A 134 22.65 33.37 16.67
CA HIS A 134 23.88 32.69 16.22
C HIS A 134 23.68 31.27 15.67
N GLU A 135 22.44 30.88 15.34
CA GLU A 135 22.11 29.55 14.82
C GLU A 135 22.53 28.41 15.78
N GLU A 136 22.49 28.67 17.09
CA GLU A 136 22.84 27.72 18.13
C GLU A 136 21.71 27.58 19.15
N ASN A 137 21.22 26.35 19.35
CA ASN A 137 20.16 26.08 20.32
C ASN A 137 20.75 26.04 21.75
N PRO A 138 20.37 26.98 22.64
CA PRO A 138 20.93 27.06 23.98
C PRO A 138 20.43 25.97 24.93
N PHE A 139 19.38 25.23 24.55
CA PHE A 139 18.72 24.24 25.40
C PHE A 139 19.20 22.81 25.12
N GLY A 140 19.76 22.54 23.93
CA GLY A 140 20.27 21.22 23.57
C GLY A 140 20.40 20.99 22.07
N ALA A 141 20.77 19.77 21.69
CA ALA A 141 20.83 19.38 20.29
C ALA A 141 19.42 19.18 19.71
N PRO A 142 19.17 19.63 18.47
CA PRO A 142 17.89 19.41 17.80
C PRO A 142 17.61 17.92 17.63
N ASP A 143 16.34 17.54 17.82
CA ASP A 143 15.89 16.16 17.66
C ASP A 143 14.46 16.11 17.11
N PRO A 144 14.29 15.95 15.79
CA PRO A 144 12.98 15.86 15.14
C PRO A 144 12.11 14.67 15.60
N THR A 145 12.74 13.66 16.20
CA THR A 145 12.07 12.43 16.67
C THR A 145 11.55 12.57 18.10
N ALA A 146 12.07 13.51 18.89
CA ALA A 146 11.65 13.79 20.26
C ALA A 146 10.38 14.67 20.27
N ARG A 147 9.24 14.07 19.89
CA ARG A 147 7.95 14.76 19.81
C ARG A 147 6.80 13.90 20.30
N PHE A 148 5.69 14.54 20.68
CA PHE A 148 4.46 13.82 21.02
C PHE A 148 3.94 13.06 19.79
N PRO A 149 3.11 12.01 19.99
CA PRO A 149 2.39 11.39 18.90
C PRO A 149 1.67 12.45 18.06
N ASP A 150 1.79 12.32 16.74
CA ASP A 150 1.18 13.26 15.81
C ASP A 150 -0.35 13.11 15.89
N ASP A 151 -1.06 14.18 16.23
CA ASP A 151 -2.52 14.15 16.24
C ASP A 151 -3.03 14.43 14.82
N ILE A 152 -3.75 13.47 14.23
CA ILE A 152 -4.23 13.57 12.84
C ILE A 152 -5.73 13.79 12.86
N TYR A 153 -6.17 14.86 12.20
CA TYR A 153 -7.57 15.23 12.02
C TYR A 153 -7.88 15.48 10.56
N VAL A 154 -9.17 15.48 10.23
CA VAL A 154 -9.71 15.85 8.92
C VAL A 154 -10.65 17.03 9.11
N ILE A 155 -10.58 18.03 8.23
CA ILE A 155 -11.56 19.11 8.20
C ILE A 155 -12.89 18.53 7.73
N ASN A 156 -13.89 18.53 8.62
CA ASN A 156 -15.22 18.05 8.31
C ASN A 156 -16.03 19.12 7.55
N GLN A 157 -16.06 20.32 8.11
CA GLN A 157 -16.81 21.45 7.54
C GLN A 157 -16.28 22.79 8.03
N LYS A 158 -16.57 23.84 7.25
CA LYS A 158 -16.44 25.24 7.67
C LYS A 158 -17.68 25.63 8.48
N VAL A 159 -17.49 25.98 9.75
CA VAL A 159 -18.55 26.32 10.70
C VAL A 159 -18.96 27.78 10.56
N ALA A 160 -17.97 28.66 10.44
CA ALA A 160 -18.20 30.10 10.34
C ALA A 160 -17.11 30.78 9.51
N GLU A 161 -17.50 31.87 8.84
CA GLU A 161 -16.59 32.71 8.07
C GLU A 161 -17.02 34.17 8.20
N ASN A 162 -16.06 35.02 8.53
CA ASN A 162 -16.21 36.47 8.50
C ASN A 162 -14.87 37.12 8.09
N LYS A 163 -14.87 38.45 7.96
CA LYS A 163 -13.70 39.24 7.50
C LYS A 163 -12.46 39.16 8.40
N ASN A 164 -12.57 38.59 9.60
CA ASN A 164 -11.49 38.54 10.58
C ASN A 164 -11.17 37.11 11.03
N LEU A 165 -12.07 36.16 10.82
CA LEU A 165 -12.02 34.80 11.35
C LEU A 165 -12.66 33.80 10.39
N VAL A 166 -12.02 32.64 10.24
CA VAL A 166 -12.63 31.43 9.68
C VAL A 166 -12.55 30.33 10.74
N GLU A 167 -13.63 29.58 10.92
CA GLU A 167 -13.72 28.49 11.89
C GLU A 167 -14.04 27.17 11.18
N PHE A 168 -13.24 26.15 11.48
CA PHE A 168 -13.40 24.79 10.95
C PHE A 168 -13.69 23.80 12.07
N GLU A 169 -14.60 22.87 11.82
CA GLU A 169 -14.79 21.69 12.66
C GLU A 169 -13.87 20.57 12.16
N LEU A 170 -13.07 20.03 13.08
CA LEU A 170 -12.17 18.93 12.82
C LEU A 170 -12.74 17.63 13.39
N VAL A 171 -12.54 16.52 12.68
CA VAL A 171 -12.93 15.18 13.13
C VAL A 171 -11.76 14.21 13.03
N SER A 172 -11.81 13.15 13.84
CA SER A 172 -10.88 12.04 13.68
C SER A 172 -11.07 11.38 12.31
N PRO A 173 -10.00 10.93 11.62
CA PRO A 173 -10.12 10.15 10.39
C PRO A 173 -11.01 8.90 10.52
N LEU A 174 -11.22 8.41 11.75
CA LEU A 174 -12.07 7.25 12.04
C LEU A 174 -13.57 7.57 12.00
N GLU A 175 -13.98 8.82 12.18
CA GLU A 175 -15.39 9.25 12.11
C GLU A 175 -15.84 9.62 10.70
N MET A 176 -14.92 9.69 9.75
CA MET A 176 -15.27 9.98 8.37
C MET A 176 -16.22 8.89 7.83
N ASP A 177 -17.39 9.29 7.33
CA ASP A 177 -18.43 8.38 6.81
C ASP A 177 -17.94 7.41 5.73
N THR A 178 -16.81 7.72 5.09
CA THR A 178 -16.17 6.87 4.06
C THR A 178 -15.37 5.69 4.65
N VAL A 179 -15.02 5.73 5.94
CA VAL A 179 -14.12 4.74 6.55
C VAL A 179 -14.95 3.66 7.25
N LYS A 180 -14.96 2.46 6.67
CA LYS A 180 -15.54 1.27 7.32
C LYS A 180 -14.47 0.53 8.12
N LEU A 181 -14.73 0.34 9.42
CA LEU A 181 -13.95 -0.54 10.28
C LEU A 181 -14.73 -1.85 10.50
N PRO A 182 -14.09 -3.03 10.37
CA PRO A 182 -12.70 -3.26 9.96
C PRO A 182 -12.48 -2.94 8.47
N GLY A 183 -11.32 -2.37 8.13
CA GLY A 183 -10.95 -2.03 6.73
C GLY A 183 -10.81 -3.25 5.80
N ARG A 184 -10.97 -4.47 6.33
CA ARG A 184 -10.99 -5.73 5.58
C ARG A 184 -12.18 -6.56 6.03
N GLN A 185 -13.00 -6.97 5.06
CA GLN A 185 -14.06 -7.94 5.30
C GLN A 185 -13.46 -9.35 5.39
N ILE A 186 -13.77 -10.08 6.45
CA ILE A 186 -13.43 -11.49 6.62
C ILE A 186 -14.70 -12.30 6.38
N ILE A 187 -14.66 -13.21 5.42
CA ILE A 187 -15.80 -14.06 5.04
C ILE A 187 -15.49 -15.49 5.46
N SER A 188 -16.52 -16.25 5.86
CA SER A 188 -16.37 -17.67 6.17
C SER A 188 -16.04 -18.47 4.90
N ASN A 189 -15.04 -19.35 4.98
CA ASN A 189 -14.64 -20.28 3.92
C ASN A 189 -14.24 -19.63 2.57
N TYR A 190 -14.03 -18.32 2.54
CA TYR A 190 -13.61 -17.59 1.33
C TYR A 190 -12.46 -16.62 1.64
N CYS A 191 -11.38 -16.72 0.86
CA CYS A 191 -10.20 -15.88 0.97
C CYS A 191 -10.41 -14.56 0.23
N THR A 192 -10.35 -13.45 0.96
CA THR A 192 -10.48 -12.10 0.37
C THR A 192 -9.19 -11.55 -0.23
N TRP A 193 -8.06 -12.26 -0.08
CA TRP A 193 -6.80 -11.82 -0.67
C TRP A 193 -6.84 -11.85 -2.20
N VAL A 194 -6.22 -10.85 -2.83
CA VAL A 194 -5.92 -10.89 -4.27
C VAL A 194 -4.93 -12.03 -4.53
N TYR A 195 -5.24 -12.90 -5.49
CA TYR A 195 -4.38 -14.05 -5.80
C TYR A 195 -3.06 -13.55 -6.40
N ARG A 196 -1.93 -14.10 -5.93
CA ARG A 196 -0.56 -13.62 -6.25
C ARG A 196 -0.30 -12.15 -5.87
N GLY A 197 -1.17 -11.53 -5.08
CA GLY A 197 -0.97 -10.21 -4.47
C GLY A 197 -0.27 -10.30 -3.12
N ASN A 198 0.00 -9.14 -2.52
CA ASN A 198 0.78 -9.03 -1.28
C ASN A 198 0.18 -9.83 -0.11
N GLY A 199 -1.14 -9.78 0.10
CA GLY A 199 -1.80 -10.51 1.19
C GLY A 199 -1.82 -12.03 1.02
N CYS A 200 -1.68 -12.55 -0.20
CA CYS A 200 -1.63 -13.98 -0.47
C CYS A 200 -0.22 -14.57 -0.21
N HIS A 201 0.81 -13.72 -0.07
CA HIS A 201 2.21 -14.13 0.11
C HIS A 201 2.73 -15.13 -0.94
N TYR A 202 2.14 -15.16 -2.14
CA TYR A 202 2.42 -16.19 -3.13
C TYR A 202 3.88 -16.19 -3.62
N GLY A 203 4.48 -15.00 -3.76
CA GLY A 203 5.90 -14.84 -4.12
C GLY A 203 6.84 -14.73 -2.92
N ASN A 204 6.36 -14.95 -1.68
CA ASN A 204 7.21 -14.87 -0.50
C ASN A 204 7.97 -16.19 -0.30
N SER A 205 9.29 -16.16 -0.50
CA SER A 205 10.21 -17.30 -0.34
C SER A 205 10.34 -17.81 1.09
N PHE A 206 9.88 -17.06 2.09
CA PHE A 206 9.80 -17.51 3.48
C PHE A 206 8.57 -18.38 3.72
N VAL A 207 7.47 -18.09 3.03
CA VAL A 207 6.20 -18.82 3.14
C VAL A 207 6.20 -20.05 2.24
N ARG A 208 7.07 -20.16 1.22
CA ARG A 208 7.13 -21.30 0.29
C ARG A 208 8.57 -21.82 0.12
N PRO A 209 8.83 -23.14 0.11
CA PRO A 209 10.19 -23.64 -0.08
C PRO A 209 10.78 -23.20 -1.45
N PRO A 210 12.07 -22.82 -1.49
CA PRO A 210 12.70 -22.10 -2.60
C PRO A 210 12.88 -22.93 -3.89
N LYS A 211 12.63 -24.25 -3.87
CA LYS A 211 12.96 -25.16 -4.99
C LYS A 211 12.02 -25.13 -6.19
N LYS A 212 11.05 -24.21 -6.24
CA LYS A 212 10.16 -24.03 -7.41
C LYS A 212 10.22 -22.62 -8.03
N PHE A 213 11.19 -21.78 -7.64
CA PHE A 213 11.34 -20.43 -8.20
C PHE A 213 12.80 -20.05 -8.45
N PHE A 214 13.10 -19.62 -9.67
CA PHE A 214 14.35 -18.96 -10.07
C PHE A 214 14.60 -17.66 -9.25
N PRO A 215 15.84 -17.14 -9.21
CA PRO A 215 16.53 -16.76 -7.97
C PRO A 215 15.91 -15.59 -7.21
N SER A 216 16.27 -15.59 -5.93
CA SER A 216 15.78 -14.82 -4.77
C SER A 216 15.77 -13.29 -4.87
N ASP A 217 15.98 -12.68 -6.03
CA ASP A 217 16.30 -11.24 -6.13
C ASP A 217 15.40 -10.44 -7.07
N SER A 218 14.14 -10.86 -7.24
CA SER A 218 13.18 -10.01 -7.93
C SER A 218 11.79 -10.10 -7.29
N LEU A 219 11.13 -8.95 -7.22
CA LEU A 219 9.67 -8.76 -7.06
C LEU A 219 8.82 -9.50 -8.14
N GLN A 220 9.41 -10.46 -8.85
CA GLN A 220 8.87 -11.18 -9.99
C GLN A 220 8.87 -12.72 -9.81
N ALA A 221 9.29 -13.25 -8.64
CA ALA A 221 9.13 -14.68 -8.31
C ALA A 221 7.63 -15.01 -8.10
N ARG A 222 6.84 -14.99 -9.18
CA ARG A 222 5.38 -14.99 -9.12
C ARG A 222 4.74 -16.36 -9.21
N GLY A 223 5.46 -17.45 -9.48
CA GLY A 223 4.82 -18.75 -9.55
C GLY A 223 4.77 -19.47 -10.87
N ASP A 224 5.09 -20.75 -10.89
CA ASP A 224 4.51 -21.67 -11.87
C ASP A 224 3.00 -21.66 -11.67
N PRO A 225 2.23 -21.70 -12.77
CA PRO A 225 0.80 -21.98 -12.74
C PRO A 225 0.51 -23.27 -11.96
N ILE A 226 -0.58 -23.31 -11.18
CA ILE A 226 -0.91 -24.49 -10.36
C ILE A 226 -2.25 -25.10 -10.75
N ALA A 227 -3.31 -24.29 -10.79
CA ALA A 227 -4.67 -24.78 -10.99
C ALA A 227 -5.61 -23.65 -11.42
N ASP A 228 -6.73 -24.04 -12.03
CA ASP A 228 -7.82 -23.12 -12.33
C ASP A 228 -8.69 -22.78 -11.11
N GLU A 229 -9.73 -21.96 -11.33
CA GLU A 229 -10.66 -21.51 -10.30
C GLU A 229 -11.47 -22.63 -9.61
N LYS A 230 -11.49 -23.83 -10.19
CA LYS A 230 -12.21 -25.01 -9.67
C LYS A 230 -11.27 -26.00 -9.00
N ASP A 231 -10.05 -25.57 -8.66
CA ASP A 231 -9.01 -26.42 -8.09
C ASP A 231 -8.57 -27.56 -9.05
N LYS A 232 -8.83 -27.42 -10.37
CA LYS A 232 -8.37 -28.39 -11.36
C LYS A 232 -6.89 -28.11 -11.66
N GLU A 233 -6.04 -28.99 -11.15
CA GLU A 233 -4.59 -28.88 -11.30
C GLU A 233 -4.13 -28.99 -12.75
N PHE A 234 -3.09 -28.24 -13.09
CA PHE A 234 -2.53 -28.27 -14.43
C PHE A 234 -1.73 -29.55 -14.71
N VAL A 235 -0.87 -29.97 -13.79
CA VAL A 235 0.03 -31.13 -13.99
C VAL A 235 -0.68 -32.49 -13.76
N SER A 236 -1.82 -32.49 -13.07
CA SER A 236 -2.54 -33.73 -12.78
C SER A 236 -3.16 -34.36 -14.03
N THR A 237 -3.07 -35.69 -14.17
CA THR A 237 -3.70 -36.47 -15.26
C THR A 237 -5.23 -36.42 -15.22
N LYS A 238 -5.82 -36.17 -14.03
CA LYS A 238 -7.26 -35.88 -13.87
C LYS A 238 -7.60 -34.41 -14.13
N GLY A 239 -6.58 -33.58 -14.31
CA GLY A 239 -6.66 -32.16 -14.55
C GLY A 239 -6.52 -31.83 -16.02
N TYR A 240 -5.53 -31.00 -16.37
CA TYR A 240 -5.23 -30.64 -17.75
C TYR A 240 -4.12 -31.51 -18.37
N GLY A 241 -3.45 -32.34 -17.56
CA GLY A 241 -2.47 -33.31 -18.06
C GLY A 241 -1.17 -32.72 -18.59
N PHE A 242 -0.82 -31.49 -18.19
CA PHE A 242 0.46 -30.90 -18.60
C PHE A 242 1.63 -31.71 -18.02
N SER A 243 2.56 -32.12 -18.88
CA SER A 243 3.72 -32.93 -18.50
C SER A 243 4.99 -32.42 -19.16
N THR A 244 6.14 -32.87 -18.66
CA THR A 244 7.47 -32.59 -19.24
C THR A 244 7.73 -33.39 -20.52
N GLU A 245 6.84 -34.32 -20.88
CA GLU A 245 7.01 -35.26 -22.00
C GLU A 245 6.17 -34.89 -23.24
N GLY A 246 5.18 -33.98 -23.12
CA GLY A 246 4.22 -33.66 -24.18
C GLY A 246 3.96 -32.17 -24.45
N ASN A 247 4.80 -31.28 -23.89
CA ASN A 247 4.70 -29.82 -24.00
C ASN A 247 6.01 -29.29 -24.57
N ALA A 248 5.96 -28.27 -25.45
CA ALA A 248 6.97 -28.11 -26.49
C ALA A 248 8.43 -28.02 -26.02
N THR A 249 9.23 -28.81 -26.71
CA THR A 249 10.68 -28.95 -26.69
C THR A 249 11.41 -27.76 -27.34
N TRP A 250 10.94 -26.54 -27.15
CA TRP A 250 11.71 -25.34 -27.52
C TRP A 250 12.67 -24.88 -26.41
N GLN A 251 12.69 -25.56 -25.27
CA GLN A 251 13.57 -25.24 -24.15
C GLN A 251 14.43 -26.44 -23.79
N ASP A 252 15.73 -26.18 -23.63
CA ASP A 252 16.73 -27.15 -23.18
C ASP A 252 16.50 -27.61 -21.71
N ASP A 253 15.42 -27.17 -21.06
CA ASP A 253 15.06 -27.46 -19.67
C ASP A 253 13.76 -28.30 -19.59
N PHE A 254 13.94 -29.60 -19.30
CA PHE A 254 12.87 -30.59 -19.14
C PHE A 254 12.43 -30.77 -17.68
N THR A 255 12.83 -29.87 -16.78
CA THR A 255 12.55 -30.02 -15.34
C THR A 255 11.17 -29.52 -14.92
N THR A 256 10.50 -28.71 -15.75
CA THR A 256 9.15 -28.21 -15.50
C THR A 256 8.28 -28.24 -16.76
N PRO A 257 6.96 -28.45 -16.64
CA PRO A 257 6.04 -28.43 -17.78
C PRO A 257 5.59 -27.02 -18.18
N PHE A 258 6.15 -25.96 -17.57
CA PHE A 258 5.68 -24.58 -17.73
C PHE A 258 6.80 -23.61 -18.08
N VAL A 259 6.49 -22.67 -18.96
CA VAL A 259 7.43 -21.67 -19.46
C VAL A 259 6.83 -20.26 -19.32
N ASP A 260 7.57 -19.31 -18.72
CA ASP A 260 7.14 -17.89 -18.72
C ASP A 260 7.43 -17.25 -20.09
N SER A 261 6.41 -17.14 -20.94
CA SER A 261 6.49 -16.52 -22.26
C SER A 261 6.25 -14.99 -22.22
N GLY A 262 6.29 -14.38 -21.03
CA GLY A 262 6.25 -12.93 -20.87
C GLY A 262 4.86 -12.32 -20.91
N ILE A 263 4.78 -11.09 -21.40
CA ILE A 263 3.51 -10.38 -21.62
C ILE A 263 2.87 -10.94 -22.90
N TYR A 264 1.56 -11.21 -22.86
CA TYR A 264 0.83 -11.70 -24.03
C TYR A 264 0.98 -10.76 -25.24
N ASN A 265 1.27 -11.34 -26.39
CA ASN A 265 1.38 -10.68 -27.68
C ASN A 265 0.44 -11.37 -28.66
N ARG A 266 -0.41 -10.57 -29.33
CA ARG A 266 -1.38 -11.05 -30.32
C ARG A 266 -0.72 -11.76 -31.51
N THR A 267 0.51 -11.40 -31.89
CA THR A 267 1.24 -12.08 -32.97
C THR A 267 2.15 -13.19 -32.46
N GLY A 268 2.14 -13.48 -31.16
CA GLY A 268 2.93 -14.53 -30.55
C GLY A 268 2.42 -15.93 -30.93
N VAL A 269 3.35 -16.88 -30.98
CA VAL A 269 3.06 -18.31 -31.04
C VAL A 269 3.46 -18.90 -29.70
N TYR A 270 2.53 -19.59 -29.07
CA TYR A 270 2.69 -20.15 -27.73
C TYR A 270 2.51 -21.66 -27.80
N SER A 271 3.46 -22.36 -27.22
CA SER A 271 3.42 -23.81 -27.12
C SER A 271 2.54 -24.24 -25.95
N SER A 272 1.99 -25.46 -26.00
CA SER A 272 1.36 -26.06 -24.82
C SER A 272 2.31 -26.01 -23.62
N GLY A 273 1.82 -25.52 -22.47
CA GLY A 273 2.60 -25.29 -21.25
C GLY A 273 3.18 -23.89 -21.12
N ASP A 274 3.27 -23.11 -22.20
CA ASP A 274 3.64 -21.70 -22.12
C ASP A 274 2.57 -20.93 -21.34
N TYR A 275 3.01 -20.05 -20.46
CA TYR A 275 2.12 -19.13 -19.79
C TYR A 275 2.50 -17.67 -20.05
N VAL A 276 1.46 -16.87 -20.22
CA VAL A 276 1.55 -15.44 -20.53
C VAL A 276 0.89 -14.61 -19.44
N ARG A 277 1.32 -13.36 -19.35
CA ARG A 277 0.83 -12.37 -18.40
C ARG A 277 0.03 -11.30 -19.11
N ILE A 278 -1.12 -10.96 -18.53
CA ILE A 278 -1.94 -9.81 -18.93
C ILE A 278 -2.17 -8.94 -17.69
N GLY A 279 -1.65 -7.71 -17.74
CA GLY A 279 -1.87 -6.73 -16.66
C GLY A 279 -3.27 -6.13 -16.70
N SER A 280 -3.76 -5.67 -15.54
CA SER A 280 -4.93 -4.79 -15.49
C SER A 280 -4.53 -3.36 -15.89
N ALA A 281 -5.35 -2.70 -16.69
CA ALA A 281 -5.19 -1.28 -17.00
C ALA A 281 -5.43 -0.37 -15.78
N GLU A 282 -6.17 -0.88 -14.79
CA GLU A 282 -6.64 -0.12 -13.62
C GLU A 282 -5.77 -0.33 -12.38
N SER A 283 -4.93 -1.38 -12.36
CA SER A 283 -4.07 -1.68 -11.20
C SER A 283 -2.82 -2.45 -11.59
N GLN A 284 -1.67 -1.96 -11.14
CA GLN A 284 -0.38 -2.66 -11.27
C GLN A 284 -0.27 -3.90 -10.38
N GLU A 285 -1.18 -4.07 -9.41
CA GLU A 285 -1.17 -5.22 -8.50
C GLU A 285 -1.89 -6.45 -9.06
N VAL A 286 -2.72 -6.27 -10.08
CA VAL A 286 -3.53 -7.35 -10.67
C VAL A 286 -2.92 -7.77 -12.00
N THR A 287 -2.16 -8.87 -11.97
CA THR A 287 -1.66 -9.55 -13.17
C THR A 287 -2.37 -10.89 -13.31
N MET A 288 -2.96 -11.14 -14.47
CA MET A 288 -3.59 -12.41 -14.82
C MET A 288 -2.59 -13.31 -15.54
N PHE A 289 -2.62 -14.60 -15.24
CA PHE A 289 -1.75 -15.62 -15.82
C PHE A 289 -2.62 -16.60 -16.61
N PHE A 290 -2.24 -16.85 -17.85
CA PHE A 290 -2.94 -17.78 -18.73
C PHE A 290 -1.95 -18.80 -19.27
N VAL A 291 -2.32 -20.07 -19.22
CA VAL A 291 -1.54 -21.21 -19.71
C VAL A 291 -2.15 -21.68 -21.02
N ALA A 292 -1.30 -21.83 -22.04
CA ALA A 292 -1.63 -22.43 -23.32
C ALA A 292 -1.87 -23.93 -23.10
N LYS A 293 -3.05 -24.41 -23.44
CA LYS A 293 -3.44 -25.82 -23.29
C LYS A 293 -2.82 -26.69 -24.40
N PRO A 294 -2.81 -28.03 -24.22
CA PRO A 294 -2.49 -28.98 -25.29
C PRO A 294 -3.66 -29.08 -26.27
N THR A 295 -4.04 -27.96 -26.86
CA THR A 295 -5.16 -27.81 -27.79
C THR A 295 -4.71 -26.88 -28.91
N GLY A 296 -5.10 -27.16 -30.15
CA GLY A 296 -4.70 -26.37 -31.31
C GLY A 296 -4.23 -27.24 -32.46
N TYR A 297 -3.37 -26.68 -33.32
CA TYR A 297 -2.77 -27.42 -34.42
C TYR A 297 -1.63 -28.29 -33.91
N ALA A 298 -1.74 -29.60 -34.12
CA ALA A 298 -0.65 -30.52 -33.90
C ALA A 298 0.50 -30.22 -34.88
N VAL A 299 1.68 -29.98 -34.35
CA VAL A 299 2.94 -29.89 -35.06
C VAL A 299 3.75 -31.11 -34.63
N THR A 300 3.89 -32.08 -35.53
CA THR A 300 4.72 -33.26 -35.32
C THR A 300 6.20 -32.89 -35.39
N SER A 301 6.99 -33.35 -34.43
CA SER A 301 8.46 -33.39 -34.58
C SER A 301 8.93 -34.74 -35.15
N ASP A 302 10.15 -34.77 -35.68
CA ASP A 302 10.85 -36.02 -35.97
C ASP A 302 11.17 -36.73 -34.63
N GLY A 303 10.31 -37.67 -34.24
CA GLY A 303 10.40 -38.38 -32.96
C GLY A 303 9.09 -39.01 -32.50
N GLY A 304 7.94 -38.67 -33.12
CA GLY A 304 6.65 -39.33 -32.88
C GLY A 304 5.80 -38.74 -31.75
N SER A 305 6.16 -37.58 -31.21
CA SER A 305 5.34 -36.81 -30.26
C SER A 305 4.66 -35.61 -30.94
N ASP A 306 3.37 -35.45 -30.67
CA ASP A 306 2.57 -34.31 -31.15
C ASP A 306 2.73 -33.12 -30.21
N PHE A 307 3.02 -31.94 -30.75
CA PHE A 307 3.06 -30.68 -30.01
C PHE A 307 1.93 -29.76 -30.45
N PHE A 308 1.36 -28.97 -29.55
CA PHE A 308 0.27 -28.05 -29.88
C PHE A 308 0.75 -26.61 -29.78
N ASN A 309 0.53 -25.84 -30.85
CA ASN A 309 0.82 -24.42 -30.90
C ASN A 309 -0.48 -23.60 -31.00
N ILE A 310 -0.51 -22.50 -30.26
CA ILE A 310 -1.60 -21.53 -30.22
C ILE A 310 -1.06 -20.19 -30.68
N SER A 311 -1.71 -19.56 -31.67
CA SER A 311 -1.32 -18.24 -32.17
C SER A 311 -2.54 -17.35 -32.38
N GLY A 312 -2.38 -16.04 -32.22
CA GLY A 312 -3.42 -15.08 -32.64
C GLY A 312 -4.63 -14.91 -31.71
N SER A 313 -4.89 -15.85 -30.80
CA SER A 313 -6.06 -15.85 -29.92
C SER A 313 -5.82 -15.12 -28.60
N ASP A 314 -6.75 -14.25 -28.19
CA ASP A 314 -6.70 -13.55 -26.89
C ASP A 314 -7.08 -14.52 -25.74
N PRO A 315 -6.18 -14.76 -24.76
CA PRO A 315 -6.42 -15.70 -23.65
C PRO A 315 -7.64 -15.37 -22.78
N ARG A 316 -8.11 -14.11 -22.81
CA ARG A 316 -9.29 -13.68 -22.04
C ARG A 316 -10.61 -14.15 -22.66
N ILE A 317 -10.59 -14.47 -23.96
CA ILE A 317 -11.78 -14.81 -24.75
C ILE A 317 -11.71 -16.29 -25.16
N ASP A 318 -10.54 -16.74 -25.59
CA ASP A 318 -10.32 -18.10 -26.08
C ASP A 318 -10.11 -19.08 -24.92
N THR A 319 -11.21 -19.50 -24.30
CA THR A 319 -11.21 -20.51 -23.25
C THR A 319 -11.02 -21.92 -23.77
N GLU A 320 -11.03 -22.14 -25.10
CA GLU A 320 -10.75 -23.45 -25.68
C GLU A 320 -9.26 -23.73 -25.61
N ASN A 321 -8.45 -22.75 -26.04
CA ASN A 321 -6.99 -22.87 -26.12
C ASN A 321 -6.24 -22.38 -24.88
N TRP A 322 -6.86 -21.52 -24.06
CA TRP A 322 -6.23 -20.98 -22.86
C TRP A 322 -6.96 -21.39 -21.59
N VAL A 323 -6.21 -21.55 -20.51
CA VAL A 323 -6.75 -21.66 -19.15
C VAL A 323 -6.09 -20.66 -18.24
N ARG A 324 -6.89 -19.98 -17.42
CA ARG A 324 -6.38 -19.03 -16.45
C ARG A 324 -5.90 -19.74 -15.18
N ASP A 325 -4.71 -19.41 -14.70
CA ASP A 325 -4.28 -19.76 -13.35
C ASP A 325 -4.99 -18.86 -12.35
N GLN A 326 -5.87 -19.47 -11.55
CA GLN A 326 -6.75 -18.74 -10.65
C GLN A 326 -6.94 -19.52 -9.35
N CYS A 327 -6.88 -18.83 -8.22
CA CYS A 327 -7.21 -19.43 -6.94
C CYS A 327 -8.73 -19.51 -6.77
N SER A 328 -9.25 -20.68 -6.40
CA SER A 328 -10.65 -20.91 -6.02
C SER A 328 -11.10 -20.14 -4.78
N LYS A 329 -10.16 -19.51 -4.06
CA LYS A 329 -10.36 -18.76 -2.82
C LYS A 329 -10.85 -19.61 -1.65
N THR A 330 -10.85 -20.92 -1.77
CA THR A 330 -11.18 -21.84 -0.69
C THR A 330 -9.93 -22.26 0.07
N LEU A 331 -10.12 -22.95 1.20
CA LEU A 331 -9.02 -23.55 1.95
C LEU A 331 -8.29 -24.63 1.12
N SER A 332 -9.02 -25.41 0.31
CA SER A 332 -8.43 -26.42 -0.60
C SER A 332 -7.52 -25.76 -1.64
N GLY A 333 -7.99 -24.68 -2.28
CA GLY A 333 -7.18 -23.96 -3.27
C GLY A 333 -5.94 -23.30 -2.67
N CYS A 334 -6.02 -22.87 -1.41
CA CYS A 334 -4.86 -22.40 -0.64
C CYS A 334 -3.89 -23.56 -0.37
N MET A 335 -4.39 -24.73 0.03
CA MET A 335 -3.58 -25.92 0.28
C MET A 335 -2.89 -26.47 -0.98
N LEU A 336 -3.51 -26.39 -2.16
CA LEU A 336 -2.85 -26.76 -3.42
C LEU A 336 -1.58 -25.94 -3.69
N ARG A 337 -1.55 -24.70 -3.20
CA ARG A 337 -0.47 -23.73 -3.48
C ARG A 337 0.57 -23.70 -2.36
N PHE A 338 0.12 -23.80 -1.11
CA PHE A 338 0.94 -23.63 0.09
C PHE A 338 0.99 -24.88 0.98
N GLY A 339 0.35 -26.00 0.62
CA GLY A 339 0.27 -27.20 1.46
C GLY A 339 1.62 -27.86 1.75
N SER A 340 2.63 -27.62 0.93
CA SER A 340 4.02 -28.06 1.14
C SER A 340 4.84 -27.12 2.03
N CYS A 341 4.21 -26.13 2.67
CA CYS A 341 4.90 -25.07 3.39
C CYS A 341 4.79 -25.25 4.90
N ASN A 342 5.91 -25.12 5.60
CA ASN A 342 5.96 -25.28 7.06
C ASN A 342 5.49 -24.04 7.84
N ALA A 343 5.23 -22.91 7.16
CA ALA A 343 4.85 -21.64 7.77
C ALA A 343 3.32 -21.45 7.96
N GLY A 344 2.52 -22.49 7.67
CA GLY A 344 1.06 -22.41 7.68
C GLY A 344 0.48 -21.86 6.37
N LEU A 345 -0.85 -21.92 6.23
CA LEU A 345 -1.57 -21.48 5.04
C LEU A 345 -1.91 -19.97 5.14
N PRO A 346 -1.51 -19.12 4.18
CA PRO A 346 -1.85 -17.70 4.15
C PRO A 346 -3.31 -17.47 3.70
N PHE A 347 -4.26 -18.11 4.37
CA PHE A 347 -5.68 -18.03 4.07
C PHE A 347 -6.32 -16.79 4.70
N GLY A 348 -6.97 -15.95 3.88
CA GLY A 348 -7.55 -14.67 4.31
C GLY A 348 -8.96 -14.75 4.88
N GLY A 349 -9.60 -15.92 4.83
CA GLY A 349 -10.95 -16.15 5.37
C GLY A 349 -10.91 -16.82 6.75
N PHE A 350 -12.09 -16.96 7.36
CA PHE A 350 -12.24 -17.76 8.58
C PHE A 350 -12.74 -19.17 8.20
N PRO A 351 -11.96 -20.24 8.42
CA PRO A 351 -12.47 -21.59 8.24
C PRO A 351 -13.54 -21.85 9.30
N GLY A 352 -14.78 -22.06 8.88
CA GLY A 352 -15.86 -22.37 9.82
C GLY A 352 -15.58 -23.71 10.53
N THR A 353 -15.76 -23.76 11.84
CA THR A 353 -15.60 -24.99 12.65
C THR A 353 -16.68 -26.02 12.38
N ASP A 354 -17.81 -25.63 11.77
CA ASP A 354 -18.97 -26.51 11.51
C ASP A 354 -18.68 -27.72 10.61
N ARG A 355 -17.56 -27.72 9.89
CA ARG A 355 -17.14 -28.87 9.07
C ARG A 355 -16.22 -29.86 9.80
N PHE A 356 -15.74 -29.53 11.00
CA PHE A 356 -14.93 -30.40 11.83
C PHE A 356 -15.81 -30.97 12.96
N LYS A 357 -16.47 -32.11 12.70
CA LYS A 357 -17.01 -32.92 13.80
C LYS A 357 -15.82 -33.57 14.52
N PHE A 358 -15.64 -33.21 15.80
CA PHE A 358 -14.71 -33.91 16.69
C PHE A 358 -15.14 -35.36 16.92
#